data_AF-A0A5N6TFD8-F1
#
_entry.id   AF-A0A5N6TFD8-F1
#
_cell.length_a   1.000
_cell.length_b   1.000
_cell.length_c   1.000
_cell.angle_alpha   90.00
_cell.angle_beta   90.00
_cell.angle_gamma   90.00
#
_symmetry.space_group_name_H-M   'P 1'
#
loop_
_entity.id
_entity.type
_entity.pdbx_description
1 polymer ?
#
loop_
_entity_poly.entity_id
_entity_poly.type
_entity_poly.pdbx_seq_one_letter_code
_entity_poly.pdbx_strand_id
1 'polypeptide(L)'
;MAQAYNLPEILATDIRNEIPSQIVHSIISQPPFIVIPGLFNIRDISNDSTYLRCGYAYRSGVLSSISDQGKSALHDLNITTVFDLRRLDERTKSPAPVIDGVEIIWEPYTRDPGKIDFRDFEQGDQAASGFEGV
;
A
#
# COMPACT_ATOMS: atom_id res chain seq x y z
N MET A 1 15.85 -15.40 14.64
CA MET A 1 15.01 -16.62 14.66
C MET A 1 14.91 -17.12 13.24
N ALA A 2 15.02 -18.43 13.00
CA ALA A 2 14.97 -18.98 11.64
C ALA A 2 13.61 -18.67 10.98
N GLN A 3 13.63 -18.18 9.75
CA GLN A 3 12.42 -17.87 8.98
C GLN A 3 11.59 -19.14 8.82
N ALA A 4 10.29 -19.10 9.15
CA ALA A 4 9.37 -20.24 9.04
C ALA A 4 8.95 -20.57 7.59
N TYR A 5 9.62 -19.97 6.60
CA TYR A 5 9.27 -20.04 5.19
C TYR A 5 10.47 -19.78 4.27
N ASN A 6 10.40 -20.29 3.04
CA ASN A 6 11.41 -20.10 2.00
C ASN A 6 11.00 -18.92 1.09
N LEU A 7 11.68 -17.78 1.21
CA LEU A 7 11.33 -16.57 0.46
C LEU A 7 11.46 -16.75 -1.08
N PRO A 8 12.54 -17.32 -1.63
CA PRO A 8 12.61 -17.64 -3.05
C PRO A 8 11.42 -18.46 -3.59
N GLU A 9 10.94 -19.44 -2.82
CA GLU A 9 9.78 -20.27 -3.20
C GLU A 9 8.48 -19.46 -3.23
N ILE A 10 8.28 -18.59 -2.23
CA ILE A 10 7.14 -17.67 -2.18
C ILE A 10 7.17 -16.72 -3.39
N LEU A 11 8.33 -16.13 -3.68
CA LEU A 11 8.47 -15.19 -4.81
C LEU A 11 8.26 -15.87 -6.17
N ALA A 12 8.51 -17.18 -6.27
CA ALA A 12 8.26 -17.98 -7.47
C ALA A 12 6.81 -18.50 -7.56
N THR A 13 5.98 -18.27 -6.54
CA THR A 13 4.58 -18.69 -6.56
C THR A 13 3.82 -17.89 -7.62
N ASP A 14 3.16 -18.60 -8.55
CA ASP A 14 2.29 -17.99 -9.56
C ASP A 14 1.20 -17.13 -8.87
N ILE A 15 0.94 -15.94 -9.41
CA ILE A 15 0.00 -14.96 -8.84
C ILE A 15 -1.42 -15.50 -8.63
N ARG A 16 -1.81 -16.55 -9.37
CA ARG A 16 -3.13 -17.20 -9.24
C ARG A 16 -3.22 -18.12 -8.03
N ASN A 17 -2.10 -18.49 -7.44
CA ASN A 17 -2.03 -19.39 -6.30
C ASN A 17 -1.92 -18.56 -5.01
N GLU A 18 -2.86 -18.78 -4.09
CA GLU A 18 -2.88 -18.08 -2.81
C GLU A 18 -1.69 -18.49 -1.93
N ILE A 19 -0.98 -17.50 -1.40
CA ILE A 19 0.07 -17.71 -0.40
C ILE A 19 -0.60 -17.97 0.96
N PRO A 20 -0.20 -19.01 1.72
CA PRO A 20 -0.79 -19.31 3.02
C PRO A 20 -0.82 -18.10 3.97
N SER A 21 -1.97 -17.81 4.56
CA SER A 21 -2.20 -16.60 5.36
C SER A 21 -1.25 -16.44 6.55
N GLN A 22 -0.88 -17.54 7.22
CA GLN A 22 0.13 -17.55 8.27
C GLN A 22 1.51 -17.05 7.80
N ILE A 23 1.91 -17.39 6.56
CA ILE A 23 3.16 -16.92 5.96
C ILE A 23 3.05 -15.42 5.67
N VAL A 24 1.95 -15.01 5.04
CA VAL A 24 1.67 -13.59 4.75
C VAL A 24 1.72 -12.77 6.04
N HIS A 25 0.99 -13.18 7.08
CA HIS A 25 0.96 -12.54 8.38
C HIS A 25 2.37 -12.45 9.01
N SER A 26 3.17 -13.51 8.90
CA SER A 26 4.54 -13.52 9.41
C SER A 26 5.45 -12.53 8.68
N ILE A 27 5.24 -12.29 7.37
CA ILE A 27 5.99 -11.31 6.58
C ILE A 27 5.52 -9.89 6.92
N ILE A 28 4.21 -9.62 6.86
CA ILE A 28 3.66 -8.27 7.00
C ILE A 28 3.64 -7.74 8.45
N SER A 29 4.03 -8.57 9.43
CA SER A 29 4.22 -8.16 10.83
C SER A 29 5.64 -7.70 11.14
N GLN A 30 6.54 -7.71 10.14
CA GLN A 30 7.94 -7.29 10.28
C GLN A 30 8.20 -5.98 9.50
N PRO A 31 9.24 -5.20 9.86
CA PRO A 31 9.67 -4.06 9.04
C PRO A 31 9.89 -4.48 7.58
N PRO A 32 9.55 -3.62 6.60
CA PRO A 32 9.12 -2.22 6.74
C PRO A 32 7.65 -2.00 7.11
N PHE A 33 6.87 -3.07 7.29
CA PHE A 33 5.44 -2.96 7.57
C PHE A 33 5.18 -2.49 8.99
N ILE A 34 4.15 -1.65 9.13
CA ILE A 34 3.60 -1.26 10.42
C ILE A 34 2.11 -1.60 10.45
N VAL A 35 1.54 -1.73 11.64
CA VAL A 35 0.12 -2.05 11.81
C VAL A 35 -0.60 -0.82 12.34
N ILE A 36 -1.49 -0.26 11.53
CA ILE A 36 -2.41 0.81 11.94
C ILE A 36 -3.85 0.33 11.69
N PRO A 37 -4.70 0.26 12.73
CA PRO A 37 -6.08 -0.15 12.59
C PRO A 37 -6.85 0.65 11.51
N GLY A 38 -7.49 -0.05 10.58
CA GLY A 38 -8.25 0.54 9.48
C GLY A 38 -7.40 0.97 8.27
N LEU A 39 -6.07 0.82 8.32
CA LEU A 39 -5.18 1.03 7.19
C LEU A 39 -4.59 -0.28 6.69
N PHE A 40 -4.18 -0.30 5.43
CA PHE A 40 -3.49 -1.42 4.82
C PHE A 40 -2.26 -0.94 4.06
N ASN A 41 -1.33 -1.87 3.81
CA ASN A 41 -0.11 -1.62 3.04
C ASN A 41 0.73 -0.44 3.56
N ILE A 42 0.69 -0.17 4.87
CA ILE A 42 1.46 0.91 5.47
C ILE A 42 2.91 0.47 5.72
N ARG A 43 3.86 1.33 5.34
CA ARG A 43 5.30 1.08 5.45
C ARG A 43 6.06 2.35 5.81
N ASP A 44 7.12 2.21 6.60
CA ASP A 44 8.17 3.24 6.67
C ASP A 44 9.08 3.13 5.44
N ILE A 45 9.21 4.21 4.68
CA ILE A 45 10.01 4.26 3.44
C ILE A 45 11.51 4.24 3.77
N SER A 46 11.90 4.64 4.97
CA SER A 46 13.32 4.69 5.34
C SER A 46 13.99 3.32 5.39
N ASN A 47 13.22 2.23 5.55
CA ASN A 47 13.79 0.89 5.69
C ASN A 47 14.65 0.49 4.48
N ASP A 48 14.33 1.03 3.31
CA ASP A 48 15.02 0.72 2.05
C ASP A 48 16.03 1.83 1.67
N SER A 49 16.27 2.81 2.55
CA SER A 49 17.12 3.97 2.27
C SER A 49 18.03 4.31 3.44
N THR A 50 19.33 4.42 3.17
CA THR A 50 20.30 4.93 4.16
C THR A 50 20.29 6.46 4.30
N TYR A 51 19.59 7.17 3.42
CA TYR A 51 19.56 8.63 3.36
C TYR A 51 18.32 9.23 4.04
N LEU A 52 17.32 8.40 4.34
CA LEU A 52 16.10 8.83 5.01
C LEU A 52 16.18 8.52 6.50
N ARG A 53 15.84 9.50 7.33
CA ARG A 53 15.67 9.28 8.77
C ARG A 53 14.51 8.32 8.99
N CYS A 54 14.68 7.34 9.90
CA CYS A 54 13.61 6.46 10.33
C CYS A 54 12.41 7.25 10.87
N GLY A 55 11.20 6.83 10.50
CA GLY A 55 9.95 7.50 10.84
C GLY A 55 9.75 8.88 10.20
N TYR A 56 10.47 9.18 9.12
CA TYR A 56 10.33 10.47 8.43
C TYR A 56 9.18 10.48 7.40
N ALA A 57 9.02 9.39 6.65
CA ALA A 57 8.04 9.31 5.58
C ALA A 57 7.46 7.91 5.48
N TYR A 58 6.14 7.85 5.35
CA TYR A 58 5.38 6.62 5.24
C TYR A 58 4.62 6.58 3.92
N ARG A 59 4.33 5.37 3.45
CA ARG A 59 3.34 5.11 2.39
C ARG A 59 2.24 4.22 2.95
N SER A 60 1.01 4.36 2.45
CA SER A 60 -0.11 3.48 2.81
C SER A 60 -1.05 3.29 1.62
N GLY A 61 -2.02 2.39 1.79
CA GLY A 61 -3.24 2.42 1.01
C GLY A 61 -4.14 3.63 1.37
N VAL A 62 -5.38 3.61 0.91
CA VAL A 62 -6.36 4.67 1.15
C VAL A 62 -6.71 4.81 2.64
N LEU A 63 -6.88 6.05 3.11
CA LEU A 63 -7.17 6.37 4.53
C LEU A 63 -8.68 6.41 4.85
N SER A 64 -9.56 6.26 3.85
CA SER A 64 -11.02 6.43 3.99
C SER A 64 -11.66 5.57 5.08
N SER A 65 -11.04 4.43 5.41
CA SER A 65 -11.54 3.45 6.38
C SER A 65 -10.75 3.45 7.69
N ILE A 66 -9.96 4.50 7.96
CA ILE A 66 -9.18 4.60 9.20
C ILE A 66 -10.12 4.62 10.42
N SER A 67 -9.81 3.79 11.42
CA SER A 67 -10.56 3.78 12.67
C SER A 67 -10.09 4.91 13.60
N ASP A 68 -10.84 5.21 14.66
CA ASP A 68 -10.41 6.21 15.65
C ASP A 68 -9.11 5.80 16.35
N GLN A 69 -8.92 4.50 16.62
CA GLN A 69 -7.64 3.98 17.10
C GLN A 69 -6.52 4.18 16.07
N GLY A 70 -6.83 4.04 14.78
CA GLY A 70 -5.90 4.32 13.69
C GLY A 70 -5.47 5.79 13.65
N LYS A 71 -6.40 6.73 13.86
CA LYS A 71 -6.10 8.16 13.96
C LYS A 71 -5.15 8.46 15.12
N SER A 72 -5.40 7.89 16.30
CA SER A 72 -4.47 8.00 17.44
C SER A 72 -3.08 7.44 17.11
N ALA A 73 -3.01 6.30 16.40
CA ALA A 73 -1.73 5.74 15.99
C ALA A 73 -0.95 6.64 15.01
N LEU A 74 -1.63 7.42 14.15
CA LEU A 74 -0.96 8.41 13.31
C LEU A 74 -0.32 9.53 14.15
N HIS A 75 -0.99 9.95 15.23
CA HIS A 75 -0.43 10.91 16.19
C HIS A 75 0.78 10.36 16.92
N ASP A 76 0.74 9.11 17.35
CA ASP A 76 1.88 8.46 18.02
C ASP A 76 3.12 8.39 17.12
N LEU A 77 2.90 8.31 15.80
CA LEU A 77 3.95 8.36 14.77
C LEU A 77 4.38 9.78 14.39
N ASN A 78 3.78 10.82 15.00
CA ASN A 78 4.00 12.24 14.68
C ASN A 78 3.72 12.58 13.21
N ILE A 79 2.77 11.89 12.59
CA ILE A 79 2.31 12.23 11.24
C ILE A 79 1.50 13.51 11.34
N THR A 80 1.91 14.54 10.60
CA THR A 80 1.28 15.88 10.59
C THR A 80 0.72 16.25 9.22
N THR A 81 1.15 15.56 8.17
CA THR A 81 0.73 15.83 6.79
C THR A 81 0.53 14.52 6.04
N VAL A 82 -0.57 14.44 5.29
CA VAL A 82 -0.89 13.34 4.37
C VAL A 82 -1.06 13.92 2.98
N PHE A 83 -0.29 13.39 2.02
CA PHE A 83 -0.48 13.68 0.61
C PHE A 83 -1.43 12.65 -0.01
N ASP A 84 -2.65 13.07 -0.33
CA ASP A 84 -3.64 12.26 -1.03
C ASP A 84 -3.37 12.34 -2.54
N LEU A 85 -2.88 11.23 -3.11
CA LEU A 85 -2.53 11.14 -4.53
C LEU A 85 -3.66 10.58 -5.39
N ARG A 86 -4.87 10.40 -4.84
CA ARG A 86 -5.99 9.78 -5.56
C ARG A 86 -6.58 10.72 -6.60
N ARG A 87 -7.22 10.13 -7.62
CA ARG A 87 -8.00 10.91 -8.60
C ARG A 87 -9.22 11.55 -7.94
N LEU A 88 -9.76 12.56 -8.63
CA LEU A 88 -10.93 13.29 -8.16
C LEU A 88 -12.15 12.36 -7.97
N ASP A 89 -12.38 11.41 -8.86
CA ASP A 89 -13.53 10.50 -8.76
C ASP A 89 -13.40 9.51 -7.60
N GLU A 90 -12.20 8.98 -7.35
CA GLU A 90 -11.88 8.16 -6.19
C GLU A 90 -12.14 8.91 -4.88
N ARG A 91 -11.72 10.18 -4.79
CA ARG A 91 -11.97 11.04 -3.62
C ARG A 91 -13.45 11.39 -3.45
N THR A 92 -14.17 11.58 -4.54
CA THR A 92 -15.61 11.86 -4.51
C THR A 92 -16.40 10.65 -4.01
N LYS A 93 -16.03 9.44 -4.47
CA LYS A 93 -16.63 8.18 -4.03
C LYS A 93 -16.26 7.83 -2.60
N SER A 94 -15.04 8.18 -2.19
CA SER A 94 -14.49 7.86 -0.88
C SER A 94 -13.73 9.06 -0.31
N PRO A 95 -14.44 9.98 0.37
CA PRO A 95 -13.83 11.19 0.91
C PRO A 95 -12.68 10.90 1.89
N ALA A 96 -11.71 11.80 1.94
CA ALA A 96 -10.66 11.73 2.96
C ALA A 96 -11.27 11.93 4.36
N PRO A 97 -10.83 11.18 5.38
CA PRO A 97 -11.31 11.36 6.74
C PRO A 97 -10.82 12.70 7.32
N VAL A 98 -11.53 13.22 8.32
CA VAL A 98 -11.00 14.30 9.16
C VAL A 98 -10.17 13.68 10.29
N ILE A 99 -8.94 14.16 10.43
CA ILE A 99 -7.98 13.73 11.45
C ILE A 99 -7.43 14.99 12.09
N ASP A 100 -7.68 15.17 13.38
CA ASP A 100 -7.23 16.37 14.10
C ASP A 100 -5.71 16.50 13.99
N GLY A 101 -5.19 17.73 13.87
CA GLY A 101 -3.74 17.97 13.80
C GLY A 101 -3.01 17.39 12.58
N VAL A 102 -3.71 16.74 11.65
CA VAL A 102 -3.14 16.21 10.40
C VAL A 102 -3.73 16.96 9.21
N GLU A 103 -2.87 17.62 8.46
CA GLU A 103 -3.24 18.28 7.21
C GLU A 103 -3.30 17.27 6.07
N ILE A 104 -4.42 17.21 5.36
CA ILE A 104 -4.55 16.37 4.16
C ILE A 104 -4.47 17.26 2.93
N ILE A 105 -3.35 17.16 2.22
CA ILE A 105 -3.07 17.89 0.98
C ILE A 105 -3.40 16.97 -0.20
N TRP A 106 -4.30 17.42 -1.07
CA TRP A 106 -4.59 16.69 -2.30
C TRP A 106 -3.64 17.12 -3.41
N GLU A 107 -2.91 16.15 -3.96
CA GLU A 107 -2.01 16.34 -5.10
C GLU A 107 -2.65 15.71 -6.34
N PRO A 108 -3.31 16.50 -7.20
CA PRO A 108 -3.95 15.96 -8.39
C PRO A 108 -2.91 15.47 -9.39
N TYR A 109 -3.30 14.48 -10.20
CA TYR A 109 -2.49 14.02 -11.31
C TYR A 109 -2.22 15.18 -12.27
N THR A 110 -0.96 15.34 -12.69
CA THR A 110 -0.59 16.29 -13.75
C THR A 110 -1.17 15.90 -15.11
N ARG A 111 -1.49 14.61 -15.28
CA ARG A 111 -2.10 14.05 -16.48
C ARG A 111 -2.93 12.83 -16.13
N ASP A 112 -4.14 12.74 -16.70
CA ASP A 112 -4.92 11.50 -16.62
C ASP A 112 -4.17 10.37 -17.33
N PRO A 113 -3.94 9.22 -16.67
CA PRO A 113 -3.38 8.07 -17.33
C PRO A 113 -4.33 7.64 -18.46
N GLY A 114 -3.75 7.42 -19.64
CA GLY A 114 -4.51 7.03 -20.83
C GLY A 114 -5.22 5.69 -20.65
N LYS A 115 -6.10 5.35 -21.60
CA LYS A 115 -6.66 3.99 -21.66
C LYS A 115 -5.53 2.99 -21.81
N ILE A 116 -5.51 2.00 -20.92
CA ILE A 116 -4.59 0.88 -21.00
C ILE A 116 -5.11 -0.06 -22.10
N ASP A 117 -4.28 -0.36 -23.10
CA ASP A 117 -4.54 -1.45 -24.03
C ASP A 117 -3.89 -2.70 -23.46
N PHE A 118 -4.69 -3.70 -23.06
CA PHE A 118 -4.17 -4.93 -22.46
C PHE A 118 -3.25 -5.69 -23.42
N ARG A 119 -3.41 -5.48 -24.73
CA ARG A 119 -2.55 -6.06 -25.77
C ARG A 119 -1.11 -5.53 -25.72
N ASP A 120 -0.88 -4.36 -25.12
CA ASP A 120 0.48 -3.84 -24.91
C ASP A 120 1.29 -4.72 -23.93
N PHE A 121 0.62 -5.59 -23.18
CA PHE A 121 1.22 -6.51 -22.20
C PHE A 121 1.24 -7.97 -22.69
N GLU A 122 0.74 -8.26 -23.90
CA GLU A 122 0.78 -9.59 -24.54
C GLU A 122 2.19 -9.87 -25.11
N GLN A 123 3.19 -10.00 -24.25
CA GLN A 123 4.48 -10.57 -24.66
C GLN A 123 4.59 -12.02 -24.21
N GLY A 124 4.32 -12.95 -25.14
CA GLY A 124 4.88 -14.32 -25.24
C GLY A 124 4.62 -15.32 -24.12
N ASP A 125 4.48 -14.88 -22.89
CA ASP A 125 4.13 -15.66 -21.72
C ASP A 125 2.60 -15.67 -21.61
N GLN A 126 2.04 -16.81 -21.24
CA GLN A 126 0.60 -17.08 -21.08
C GLN A 126 -0.08 -16.21 -19.99
N ALA A 127 0.52 -15.08 -19.59
CA ALA A 127 0.03 -14.10 -18.64
C ALA A 127 -1.28 -13.42 -19.09
N ALA A 128 -1.62 -13.46 -20.38
CA ALA A 128 -2.92 -13.00 -20.89
C ALA A 128 -4.10 -13.71 -20.19
N SER A 129 -3.95 -15.00 -19.86
CA SER A 129 -4.98 -15.78 -19.14
C SER A 129 -5.24 -15.31 -17.70
N GLY A 130 -4.35 -14.48 -17.12
CA GLY A 130 -4.53 -13.88 -15.79
C GLY A 130 -5.34 -12.57 -15.80
N PHE A 131 -5.56 -11.98 -16.98
CA PHE A 131 -6.31 -10.72 -17.16
C PHE A 131 -7.64 -10.91 -17.91
N GLU A 132 -7.83 -12.05 -18.58
CA GLU A 132 -9.12 -12.44 -19.16
C GLU A 132 -10.09 -12.91 -18.07
N GLY A 133 -10.76 -11.96 -17.43
CA GLY A 133 -11.73 -12.26 -16.38
C GLY A 133 -12.37 -11.04 -15.74
N VAL A 134 -13.00 -10.19 -16.56
CA VAL A 134 -14.08 -9.28 -16.11
C VAL A 134 -15.21 -9.34 -17.12
#